data_AF-A0A484HBJ1-F1
#
_entry.id   AF-A0A484HBJ1-F1
#
_cell.length_a   1.000
_cell.length_b   1.000
_cell.length_c   1.000
_cell.angle_alpha   90.00
_cell.angle_beta   90.00
_cell.angle_gamma   90.00
#
_symmetry.space_group_name_H-M   'P 1'
#
loop_
_entity.id
_entity.type
_entity.pdbx_description
1 polymer ?
#
loop_
_entity_poly.entity_id
_entity_poly.type
_entity_poly.pdbx_seq_one_letter_code
_entity_poly.pdbx_strand_id
1 'polypeptide(L)' 'MGELDQEKLSALLELKYHSVRDAVAELGGVPEIRDMFVGFQENLYAP' A
#
# COMPACT_ATOMS: atom_id res chain seq x y z
N MET A 1 -1.42 8.01 -14.03
CA MET A 1 -0.77 6.78 -13.53
C MET A 1 -0.99 6.78 -12.03
N GLY A 2 -1.99 6.06 -11.54
CA GLY A 2 -2.42 6.12 -10.13
C GLY A 2 -3.35 4.96 -9.76
N GLU A 3 -4.01 4.36 -10.75
CA GLU A 3 -4.80 3.13 -10.59
C GLU A 3 -3.90 1.92 -10.33
N LEU A 4 -2.79 1.81 -11.06
CA LEU A 4 -1.76 0.77 -10.85
C LEU A 4 -1.15 0.79 -9.44
N ASP A 5 -1.15 1.94 -8.77
CA ASP A 5 -0.55 2.11 -7.45
C ASP A 5 -1.52 1.65 -6.35
N GLN A 6 -2.81 1.97 -6.51
CA GLN A 6 -3.87 1.50 -5.61
C GLN A 6 -4.13 0.00 -5.75
N GLU A 7 -4.06 -0.57 -6.95
CA GLU A 7 -4.20 -2.02 -7.16
C GLU A 7 -3.05 -2.77 -6.51
N LYS A 8 -1.80 -2.30 -6.70
CA LYS A 8 -0.62 -2.90 -6.05
C LYS A 8 -0.69 -2.79 -4.53
N LEU A 9 -1.14 -1.63 -4.01
CA LEU A 9 -1.37 -1.41 -2.58
C LEU A 9 -2.31 -2.46 -2.03
N SER A 10 -3.48 -2.57 -2.64
CA SER A 10 -4.51 -3.50 -2.20
C SER A 10 -4.01 -4.95 -2.23
N ALA A 11 -3.29 -5.34 -3.30
CA ALA A 11 -2.71 -6.66 -3.43
C ALA A 11 -1.63 -6.97 -2.37
N LEU A 12 -0.76 -6.01 -2.03
CA LEU A 12 0.27 -6.20 -1.01
C LEU A 12 -0.33 -6.28 0.41
N LEU A 13 -1.37 -5.50 0.68
CA LEU A 13 -2.10 -5.55 1.95
C LEU A 13 -2.85 -6.87 2.09
N GLU A 14 -3.53 -7.35 1.04
CA GLU A 14 -4.15 -8.68 1.03
C GLU A 14 -3.13 -9.81 1.22
N LEU A 15 -1.96 -9.73 0.58
CA LEU A 15 -0.95 -10.78 0.69
C LEU A 15 -0.39 -10.91 2.11
N LYS A 16 -0.17 -9.78 2.79
CA LYS A 16 0.47 -9.75 4.12
C LYS A 16 -0.53 -9.84 5.28
N TYR A 17 -1.74 -9.29 5.11
CA TYR A 17 -2.74 -9.16 6.16
C TYR A 17 -4.06 -9.88 5.85
N HIS A 18 -4.13 -10.67 4.77
CA HIS A 18 -5.33 -11.34 4.25
C HIS A 18 -6.46 -10.43 3.76
N SER A 19 -6.55 -9.18 4.24
CA SER A 19 -7.48 -8.18 3.72
C SER A 19 -6.94 -6.75 3.85
N VAL A 20 -7.36 -5.88 2.93
CA VAL A 20 -7.07 -4.44 3.00
C VAL A 20 -7.61 -3.83 4.30
N ARG A 21 -8.78 -4.28 4.78
CA ARG A 21 -9.38 -3.77 6.02
C ARG A 21 -8.56 -4.10 7.25
N ASP A 22 -8.03 -5.31 7.34
CA ASP A 22 -7.19 -5.73 8.46
C ASP A 22 -5.86 -4.98 8.43
N ALA A 23 -5.28 -4.81 7.24
CA ALA A 23 -4.10 -3.98 7.10
C ALA A 23 -4.36 -2.52 7.51
N VAL A 24 -5.53 -1.95 7.17
CA VAL A 24 -5.94 -0.61 7.61
C VAL A 24 -6.10 -0.51 9.12
N ALA A 25 -6.66 -1.54 9.76
CA ALA A 25 -6.79 -1.60 11.21
C ALA A 25 -5.43 -1.72 11.92
N GLU A 26 -4.50 -2.47 11.35
CA GLU A 26 -3.17 -2.74 11.92
C GLU A 26 -2.16 -1.60 11.67
N LEU A 27 -2.21 -0.95 10.51
CA LEU A 27 -1.22 0.06 10.08
C LEU A 27 -1.61 1.50 10.46
N GLY A 28 -2.75 1.71 11.12
CA GLY A 28 -3.14 3.01 11.67
C GLY A 28 -4.10 3.83 10.79
N GLY A 29 -4.25 3.48 9.52
CA GLY A 29 -5.23 4.10 8.64
C GLY A 29 -4.83 4.12 7.17
N VAL A 30 -5.83 4.31 6.30
CA VAL A 30 -5.61 4.48 4.85
C VAL A 30 -4.60 5.60 4.49
N PRO A 31 -4.53 6.76 5.20
CA PRO A 31 -3.58 7.81 4.85
C PRO A 31 -2.13 7.37 5.05
N GLU A 32 -1.79 6.78 6.21
CA GLU A 32 -0.42 6.33 6.50
C GLU A 32 0.03 5.21 5.58
N ILE A 33 -0.88 4.29 5.26
CA ILE A 33 -0.60 3.18 4.35
C ILE A 33 -0.28 3.68 2.95
N ARG A 34 -1.04 4.68 2.47
CA ARG A 34 -0.79 5.31 1.18
C ARG A 34 0.56 6.02 1.16
N ASP A 35 0.91 6.77 2.19
CA ASP A 35 2.20 7.45 2.31
C ASP A 35 3.38 6.46 2.33
N MET A 36 3.28 5.38 3.12
CA MET A 36 4.26 4.29 3.11
C MET A 36 4.45 3.69 1.72
N PHE A 37 3.35 3.50 0.99
CA PHE A 37 3.39 2.85 -0.30
C PHE A 37 3.98 3.72 -1.40
N VAL A 38 3.62 5.01 -1.42
CA VAL A 38 4.22 6.00 -2.32
C VAL A 38 5.73 6.07 -2.07
N GLY A 39 6.16 6.10 -0.80
CA GLY A 39 7.59 6.04 -0.45
C GLY A 39 8.28 4.74 -0.89
N PHE A 40 7.59 3.60 -0.83
CA PHE A 40 8.11 2.33 -1.36
C PHE A 40 8.25 2.34 -2.88
N GLN A 41 7.31 2.97 -3.58
CA GLN A 41 7.36 3.08 -5.04
C GLN A 41 8.50 3.96 -5.52
N GLU A 42 8.79 5.07 -4.85
CA GLU A 42 9.97 5.88 -5.15
C GLU A 42 11.27 5.10 -4.99
N ASN A 43 11.34 4.18 -4.02
CA ASN A 43 12.52 3.36 -3.79
C ASN A 43 12.66 2.18 -4.78
N LEU A 44 11.56 1.70 -5.36
CA LEU A 44 11.55 0.59 -6.32
C LEU A 44 11.71 1.04 -7.79
N TYR A 45 11.31 2.28 -8.08
CA TYR A 45 11.43 2.92 -9.39
C TYR A 45 12.50 4.01 -9.42
N ALA A 46 13.30 4.14 -8.36
CA ALA A 46 14.56 4.87 -8.42
C ALA A 46 15.43 4.26 -9.55
N PRO A 47 15.98 5.09 -10.46
CA PRO A 47 16.69 4.63 -11.65
C PRO A 47 17.96 3.82 -11.36
#